data_AF-A0AAD8RRG1-F1
#
_entry.id   AF-A0AAD8RRG1-F1
#
_cell.length_a   1.000
_cell.length_b   1.000
_cell.length_c   1.000
_cell.angle_alpha   90.00
_cell.angle_beta   90.00
_cell.angle_gamma   90.00
#
_symmetry.space_group_name_H-M   'P 1'
#
loop_
_entity.id
_entity.type
_entity.pdbx_description
1 polymer ?
#
loop_
_entity_poly.entity_id
_entity_poly.type
_entity_poly.pdbx_seq_one_letter_code
_entity_poly.pdbx_strand_id
1 'polypeptide(L)'
;MICNEVVVNPSKALRKLPRVQHLSAQLAARLRNEDDEFDILNALHPSPAVCGLPTEEARQFIRDYEIFDRGMYAGPVGWFGGTESEFAVGIRSALLGKGHSTLVYAGAGIVEGTNPSFEWDELDLKASQFAKLLQYQEQHICYH
;
A
#
# COMPACT_ATOMS: atom_id res chain seq x y z
N MET A 1 11.81 12.92 18.52
CA MET A 1 11.81 11.44 18.68
C MET A 1 10.42 11.08 19.17
N ILE A 2 9.67 10.30 18.39
CA ILE A 2 8.22 10.06 18.58
C ILE A 2 7.97 8.92 19.60
N CYS A 3 8.85 7.93 19.63
CA CYS A 3 8.79 6.81 20.57
C CYS A 3 9.90 6.94 21.63
N ASN A 4 9.62 6.46 22.84
CA ASN A 4 10.62 6.35 23.92
C ASN A 4 11.46 5.08 23.78
N GLU A 5 10.86 4.01 23.30
CA GLU A 5 11.51 2.72 23.06
C GLU A 5 10.87 2.06 21.83
N VAL A 6 11.72 1.48 20.98
CA VAL A 6 11.30 0.69 19.82
C VAL A 6 11.74 -0.74 20.05
N VAL A 7 10.77 -1.64 20.22
CA VAL A 7 11.02 -3.08 20.34
C VAL A 7 10.84 -3.70 18.98
N VAL A 8 11.95 -3.85 18.26
CA VAL A 8 11.97 -4.59 17.00
C VAL A 8 12.12 -6.07 17.35
N ASN A 9 11.04 -6.84 17.20
CA ASN A 9 11.07 -8.28 17.40
C ASN A 9 10.72 -8.99 16.08
N PRO A 10 11.66 -9.02 15.11
CA PRO A 10 11.35 -9.38 13.74
C PRO A 10 11.30 -10.90 13.60
N SER A 11 10.31 -11.54 14.22
CA SER A 11 9.92 -12.88 13.80
C SER A 11 9.18 -12.73 12.46
N LYS A 12 9.87 -13.11 11.38
CA LYS A 12 9.25 -13.12 10.07
C LYS A 12 8.24 -14.26 10.03
N ALA A 13 7.00 -13.94 9.74
CA ALA A 13 5.92 -14.90 9.58
C ALA A 13 5.40 -14.89 8.14
N LEU A 14 5.14 -16.08 7.60
CA LEU A 14 4.48 -16.24 6.31
C LEU A 14 2.97 -16.15 6.52
N ARG A 15 2.36 -15.06 6.05
CA ARG A 15 0.91 -14.89 6.03
C ARG A 15 0.37 -15.45 4.72
N LYS A 16 -0.35 -16.58 4.80
CA LYS A 16 -1.00 -17.21 3.64
C LYS A 16 -2.38 -16.60 3.42
N LEU A 17 -2.60 -16.00 2.25
CA LEU A 17 -3.92 -15.57 1.78
C LEU A 17 -4.37 -16.50 0.63
N PRO A 18 -5.66 -16.48 0.24
CA PRO A 18 -6.18 -17.42 -0.75
C PRO A 18 -5.49 -17.41 -2.12
N ARG A 19 -4.85 -16.30 -2.51
CA ARG A 19 -4.20 -16.14 -3.83
C ARG A 19 -2.74 -15.70 -3.78
N VAL A 20 -2.25 -15.21 -2.65
CA VAL A 20 -0.90 -14.67 -2.49
C VAL A 20 -0.38 -14.98 -1.10
N GLN A 21 0.94 -14.99 -0.93
CA GLN A 21 1.57 -15.13 0.38
C GLN A 21 2.38 -13.86 0.67
N HIS A 22 2.36 -13.40 1.91
CA HIS A 22 3.12 -12.24 2.34
C HIS A 22 4.12 -12.63 3.43
N LEU A 23 5.35 -12.16 3.29
CA LEU A 23 6.28 -12.13 4.40
C LEU A 23 5.92 -10.93 5.28
N SER A 24 5.67 -11.17 6.57
CA SER A 24 5.25 -10.13 7.51
C SER A 24 6.12 -10.16 8.76
N ALA A 25 6.37 -8.99 9.34
CA ALA A 25 7.00 -8.84 10.64
C ALA A 25 6.24 -7.78 11.42
N GLN A 26 6.01 -8.01 12.71
CA GLN A 26 5.35 -7.05 13.58
C GLN A 26 6.42 -6.18 14.27
N LEU A 27 6.23 -4.87 14.20
CA LEU A 27 7.04 -3.89 14.91
C LEU A 27 6.18 -3.27 16.01
N ALA A 28 6.72 -3.14 17.22
CA ALA A 28 6.04 -2.52 18.34
C ALA A 28 6.93 -1.45 18.96
N ALA A 29 6.34 -0.33 19.35
CA ALA A 29 7.03 0.76 20.02
C ALA A 29 6.09 1.43 21.01
N ARG A 30 6.65 2.08 22.03
CA ARG A 30 5.87 2.91 22.96
C ARG A 30 6.01 4.37 22.55
N LEU A 31 4.89 4.99 22.19
CA LEU A 31 4.81 6.43 21.94
C LEU A 31 5.27 7.21 23.18
N ARG A 32 5.84 8.39 22.94
CA ARG A 32 6.26 9.27 24.02
C ARG A 32 5.06 9.92 24.70
N ASN A 33 4.16 10.49 23.92
CA ASN A 33 2.87 11.00 24.37
C ASN A 33 1.75 10.34 23.57
N GLU A 34 0.58 10.21 24.19
CA GLU A 34 -0.61 9.63 23.55
C GLU A 34 -1.12 10.52 22.40
N ASP A 35 -0.87 11.83 22.43
CA ASP A 35 -1.27 12.76 21.37
C ASP A 35 -0.38 12.72 20.11
N ASP A 36 0.70 11.91 20.11
CA ASP A 36 1.66 11.83 19.01
C ASP A 36 1.19 10.91 17.85
N GLU A 37 -0.09 10.49 17.82
CA GLU A 37 -0.65 9.55 16.83
C GLU A 37 -0.55 10.06 15.38
N PHE A 38 -0.71 11.37 15.17
CA PHE A 38 -0.55 11.98 13.86
C PHE A 38 0.91 11.99 13.41
N ASP A 39 1.83 12.27 14.34
CA ASP A 39 3.26 12.32 14.06
C ASP A 39 3.81 10.94 13.71
N ILE A 40 3.37 9.89 14.42
CA ILE A 40 3.78 8.52 14.07
C ILE A 40 3.24 8.08 12.71
N LEU A 41 1.99 8.44 12.37
CA LEU A 41 1.43 8.13 11.05
C LEU A 41 2.24 8.81 9.94
N ASN A 42 2.55 10.10 10.09
CA ASN A 42 3.38 10.84 9.13
C ASN A 42 4.81 10.32 9.04
N ALA A 43 5.38 9.82 10.14
CA ALA A 43 6.72 9.25 10.11
C ALA A 43 6.78 7.88 9.43
N LEU A 44 5.70 7.09 9.50
CA LEU A 44 5.63 5.75 8.92
C LEU A 44 5.12 5.74 7.47
N HIS A 45 4.41 6.78 7.04
CA HIS A 45 3.85 6.91 5.71
C HIS A 45 4.66 7.89 4.84
N PRO A 46 4.96 7.54 3.56
CA PRO A 46 4.66 6.27 2.92
C PRO A 46 5.65 5.18 3.32
N SER A 47 5.15 3.95 3.45
CA SER A 47 6.02 2.82 3.75
C SER A 47 6.86 2.42 2.52
N PRO A 48 8.06 1.86 2.72
CA PRO A 48 8.87 1.29 1.64
C PRO A 48 8.13 0.29 0.74
N ALA A 49 7.13 -0.41 1.27
CA ALA A 49 6.39 -1.42 0.53
C ALA A 49 5.49 -0.85 -0.58
N VAL A 50 5.16 0.45 -0.53
CA VAL A 50 4.28 1.12 -1.52
C VAL A 50 4.88 2.34 -2.19
N CYS A 51 6.01 2.82 -1.67
CA CYS A 51 6.79 3.92 -2.26
C CYS A 51 8.14 3.41 -2.75
N GLY A 52 8.96 2.90 -1.85
CA GLY A 52 10.30 2.39 -2.12
C GLY A 52 11.34 2.94 -1.13
N LEU A 53 12.60 2.58 -1.37
CA LEU A 53 13.76 3.07 -0.62
C LEU A 53 14.90 3.40 -1.59
N PRO A 54 15.57 4.56 -1.45
CA PRO A 54 15.26 5.67 -0.53
C PRO A 54 13.92 6.36 -0.86
N THR A 55 13.21 6.85 0.17
CA THR A 55 11.79 7.24 0.04
C THR A 55 11.57 8.45 -0.87
N GLU A 56 12.43 9.47 -0.83
CA GLU A 56 12.18 10.69 -1.62
C GLU A 56 12.44 10.44 -3.11
N GLU A 57 13.49 9.70 -3.43
CA GLU A 57 13.88 9.29 -4.76
C GLU A 57 12.83 8.37 -5.37
N ALA A 58 12.34 7.39 -4.61
CA ALA A 58 11.25 6.52 -5.05
C ALA A 58 9.95 7.32 -5.27
N ARG A 59 9.66 8.29 -4.39
CA ARG A 59 8.49 9.18 -4.53
C ARG A 59 8.60 10.04 -5.79
N GLN A 60 9.79 10.55 -6.11
CA GLN A 60 10.04 11.32 -7.33
C GLN A 60 9.91 10.43 -8.57
N PHE A 61 10.49 9.23 -8.55
CA PHE A 61 10.35 8.25 -9.62
C PHE A 61 8.87 7.93 -9.90
N ILE A 62 8.08 7.64 -8.86
CA ILE A 62 6.64 7.40 -9.01
C ILE A 62 5.95 8.60 -9.67
N ARG A 63 6.24 9.83 -9.23
CA ARG A 63 5.67 11.05 -9.83
C ARG A 63 6.03 11.24 -11.30
N ASP A 64 7.24 10.87 -11.69
CA ASP A 64 7.74 11.11 -13.05
C ASP A 64 7.23 10.06 -14.06
N TYR A 65 6.95 8.84 -13.59
CA TYR A 65 6.61 7.71 -14.48
C TYR A 65 5.16 7.25 -14.41
N GLU A 66 4.44 7.48 -13.31
CA GLU A 66 3.01 7.17 -13.27
C GLU A 66 2.21 8.27 -13.98
N ILE A 67 1.45 7.87 -15.01
CA ILE A 67 0.63 8.79 -15.82
C ILE A 67 -0.74 9.09 -15.20
N PHE A 68 -0.93 8.80 -13.92
CA PHE A 68 -2.18 8.97 -13.20
C PHE A 68 -1.95 9.45 -11.77
N ASP A 69 -2.98 10.07 -11.19
CA ASP A 69 -2.98 10.42 -9.77
C ASP A 69 -3.43 9.20 -8.94
N ARG A 70 -2.58 8.78 -8.00
CA ARG A 70 -2.91 7.71 -7.05
C ARG A 70 -4.12 8.08 -6.18
N GLY A 71 -4.36 9.36 -5.90
CA GLY A 71 -5.41 9.79 -4.99
C GLY A 71 -5.27 9.11 -3.63
N MET A 72 -6.26 8.29 -3.25
CA MET A 72 -6.23 7.52 -1.99
C MET A 72 -5.44 6.20 -2.09
N TYR A 73 -5.04 5.78 -3.29
CA TYR A 73 -4.28 4.55 -3.49
C TYR A 73 -2.90 4.63 -2.81
N ALA A 74 -2.53 3.56 -2.11
CA ALA A 74 -1.33 3.46 -1.28
C ALA A 74 -1.25 4.45 -0.09
N GLY A 75 -2.24 5.33 0.09
CA GLY A 75 -2.36 6.24 1.23
C GLY A 75 -2.80 5.54 2.52
N PRO A 76 -2.71 6.19 3.68
CA PRO A 76 -3.27 5.67 4.92
C PRO A 76 -4.81 5.75 4.90
N VAL A 77 -5.47 4.68 5.30
CA VAL A 77 -6.94 4.58 5.40
C VAL A 77 -7.28 4.05 6.79
N GLY A 78 -8.01 4.84 7.56
CA GLY A 78 -8.22 4.54 8.97
C GLY A 78 -8.90 5.67 9.73
N TRP A 79 -8.76 5.64 11.05
CA TRP A 79 -9.36 6.61 11.95
C TRP A 79 -8.44 6.89 13.15
N PHE A 80 -8.52 8.12 13.64
CA PHE A 80 -8.01 8.50 14.95
C PHE A 80 -9.15 8.44 15.96
N GLY A 81 -8.92 7.98 17.19
CA GLY A 81 -9.97 8.04 18.21
C GLY A 81 -9.51 7.74 19.64
N GLY A 82 -10.40 8.05 20.59
CA GLY A 82 -10.04 8.45 21.94
C GLY A 82 -9.09 7.56 22.73
N THR A 83 -9.10 6.24 22.54
CA THR A 83 -8.15 5.33 23.21
C THR A 83 -7.24 4.59 22.24
N GLU A 84 -7.58 4.53 20.96
CA GLU A 84 -6.87 3.76 19.96
C GLU A 84 -7.05 4.40 18.59
N SER A 85 -6.04 4.23 17.73
CA SER A 85 -6.07 4.63 16.33
C SER A 85 -5.62 3.46 15.46
N GLU A 86 -6.31 3.26 14.34
CA GLU A 86 -6.01 2.17 13.42
C GLU A 86 -5.96 2.67 11.98
N PHE A 87 -4.86 2.35 11.29
CA PHE A 87 -4.64 2.68 9.89
C PHE A 87 -4.13 1.47 9.11
N ALA A 88 -4.74 1.24 7.95
CA ALA A 88 -4.24 0.35 6.93
C ALA A 88 -3.66 1.14 5.75
N VAL A 89 -2.84 0.50 4.94
CA VAL A 89 -2.42 1.08 3.66
C VAL A 89 -3.51 0.78 2.62
N GLY A 90 -3.97 1.81 1.90
CA GLY A 90 -5.04 1.76 0.90
C GLY A 90 -4.65 1.06 -0.39
N ILE A 91 -4.27 -0.22 -0.30
CA ILE A 91 -3.97 -1.11 -1.42
C ILE A 91 -5.12 -2.08 -1.65
N ARG A 92 -5.11 -2.77 -2.82
CA ARG A 92 -6.23 -3.64 -3.24
C ARG A 92 -7.53 -2.86 -3.13
N SER A 93 -7.59 -1.72 -3.82
CA SER A 93 -8.66 -0.75 -3.71
C SER A 93 -9.14 -0.32 -5.09
N ALA A 94 -10.35 0.21 -5.13
CA ALA A 94 -10.93 0.83 -6.32
C ALA A 94 -11.56 2.17 -5.94
N LEU A 95 -11.38 3.20 -6.77
CA LEU A 95 -11.98 4.52 -6.59
C LEU A 95 -13.20 4.63 -7.50
N LEU A 96 -14.38 4.80 -6.87
CA LEU A 96 -15.64 5.06 -7.55
C LEU A 96 -15.73 6.55 -7.90
N GLY A 97 -15.66 6.86 -9.18
CA GLY A 97 -15.83 8.19 -9.73
C GLY A 97 -17.30 8.52 -10.00
N LYS A 98 -17.54 9.73 -10.52
CA LYS A 98 -18.87 10.16 -10.95
C LYS A 98 -19.34 9.30 -12.14
N GLY A 99 -20.63 9.00 -12.18
CA GLY A 99 -21.27 8.35 -13.34
C GLY A 99 -20.88 6.88 -13.55
N HIS A 100 -20.66 6.13 -12.46
CA HIS A 100 -20.26 4.70 -12.48
C HIS A 100 -18.85 4.42 -13.04
N SER A 101 -18.01 5.43 -13.20
CA SER A 101 -16.59 5.20 -13.49
C SER A 101 -15.91 4.57 -12.26
N THR A 102 -15.07 3.56 -12.49
CA THR A 102 -14.32 2.89 -11.42
C THR A 102 -12.87 2.77 -11.85
N LEU A 103 -11.94 3.27 -11.03
CA LEU A 103 -10.50 3.06 -11.21
C LEU A 103 -10.07 1.94 -10.27
N VAL A 104 -9.48 0.87 -10.82
CA VAL A 104 -8.93 -0.23 -10.04
C VAL A 104 -7.41 -0.06 -9.98
N TYR A 105 -6.84 -0.12 -8.78
CA TYR A 105 -5.40 0.06 -8.60
C TYR A 105 -4.70 -1.26 -8.25
N ALA A 106 -3.58 -1.50 -8.92
CA ALA A 106 -2.62 -2.54 -8.58
C ALA A 106 -1.21 -1.95 -8.69
N GLY A 107 -0.27 -2.48 -7.91
CA GLY A 107 1.12 -2.05 -7.91
C GLY A 107 2.02 -3.24 -7.61
N ALA A 108 3.26 -3.18 -8.11
CA ALA A 108 4.27 -4.21 -7.93
C ALA A 108 5.58 -3.55 -7.47
N GLY A 109 6.37 -4.28 -6.68
CA GLY A 109 7.62 -3.77 -6.11
C GLY A 109 8.78 -4.13 -7.03
N ILE A 110 9.33 -3.14 -7.72
CA ILE A 110 10.44 -3.34 -8.67
C ILE A 110 11.76 -3.32 -7.89
N VAL A 111 12.58 -4.36 -8.08
CA VAL A 111 13.94 -4.44 -7.54
C VAL A 111 14.92 -4.85 -8.64
N GLU A 112 16.21 -4.65 -8.42
CA GLU A 112 17.22 -5.07 -9.38
C GLU A 112 17.09 -6.58 -9.70
N GLY A 113 17.05 -6.92 -10.98
CA GLY A 113 16.91 -8.30 -11.46
C GLY A 113 15.46 -8.81 -11.57
N THR A 114 14.43 -8.00 -11.30
CA THR A 114 13.04 -8.38 -11.60
C THR A 114 12.80 -8.52 -13.10
N ASN A 115 11.95 -9.48 -13.49
CA ASN A 115 11.52 -9.66 -14.88
C ASN A 115 10.24 -8.86 -15.14
N PRO A 116 10.22 -7.90 -16.07
CA PRO A 116 9.04 -7.06 -16.35
C PRO A 116 7.76 -7.85 -16.64
N SER A 117 7.86 -9.00 -17.30
CA SER A 117 6.70 -9.86 -17.60
C SER A 117 6.10 -10.48 -16.35
N PHE A 118 6.93 -10.87 -15.37
CA PHE A 118 6.42 -11.41 -14.09
C PHE A 118 5.79 -10.33 -13.21
N GLU A 119 6.33 -9.11 -13.23
CA GLU A 119 5.71 -7.98 -12.53
C GLU A 119 4.34 -7.65 -13.14
N TRP A 120 4.22 -7.73 -14.46
CA TRP A 120 2.95 -7.56 -15.15
C TRP A 120 1.92 -8.63 -14.76
N ASP A 121 2.32 -9.91 -14.76
CA ASP A 121 1.46 -11.01 -14.33
C ASP A 121 0.99 -10.83 -12.86
N GLU A 122 1.84 -10.28 -11.99
CA GLU A 122 1.48 -9.96 -10.61
C GLU A 122 0.44 -8.84 -10.52
N LEU A 123 0.59 -7.78 -11.33
CA LEU A 123 -0.39 -6.69 -11.42
C LEU A 123 -1.75 -7.22 -11.89
N ASP A 124 -1.76 -8.04 -12.94
CA ASP A 124 -2.94 -8.71 -13.48
C ASP A 124 -3.65 -9.55 -12.42
N LEU A 125 -2.90 -10.39 -11.71
CA LEU A 125 -3.45 -11.22 -10.64
C LEU A 125 -4.08 -10.38 -9.53
N LYS A 126 -3.45 -9.26 -9.13
CA LYS A 126 -3.94 -8.33 -8.12
C LYS A 126 -5.23 -7.62 -8.58
N ALA A 127 -5.24 -7.09 -9.80
CA ALA A 127 -6.38 -6.36 -10.36
C ALA A 127 -7.59 -7.26 -10.63
N SER A 128 -7.36 -8.52 -11.05
CA SER A 128 -8.41 -9.50 -11.37
C SER A 128 -9.38 -9.76 -10.21
N GLN A 129 -8.99 -9.48 -8.96
CA GLN A 129 -9.87 -9.57 -7.80
C GLN A 129 -11.06 -8.61 -7.89
N PHE A 130 -10.81 -7.38 -8.32
CA PHE A 130 -11.86 -6.37 -8.52
C PHE A 130 -12.63 -6.59 -9.80
N ALA A 131 -11.95 -6.94 -10.91
CA ALA A 131 -12.61 -7.21 -12.18
C ALA A 131 -13.70 -8.29 -12.05
N LYS A 132 -13.41 -9.38 -11.34
CA LYS A 132 -14.39 -10.45 -11.05
C LYS A 132 -15.57 -9.97 -10.21
N LEU A 133 -15.33 -9.13 -9.21
CA LEU A 133 -16.38 -8.60 -8.33
C LEU A 133 -17.30 -7.61 -9.06
N LEU A 134 -16.73 -6.77 -9.92
CA LEU A 134 -17.45 -5.76 -10.68
C LEU A 134 -18.14 -6.33 -11.93
N GLN A 135 -18.05 -7.64 -12.18
CA GLN A 135 -18.56 -8.31 -13.39
C GLN A 135 -18.08 -7.65 -14.69
N TYR A 136 -16.92 -7.00 -14.65
CA TYR A 136 -16.34 -6.30 -15.79
C TYR A 136 -15.65 -7.31 -16.72
N GLN A 137 -16.01 -7.30 -18.01
CA GLN A 137 -15.18 -7.89 -19.05
C GLN A 137 -14.00 -6.95 -19.32
N GLU A 138 -12.82 -7.49 -19.63
CA GLU A 138 -11.46 -6.88 -19.65
C GLU A 138 -11.26 -5.51 -20.35
N GLN A 139 -12.30 -4.88 -20.89
CA GLN A 139 -12.19 -3.68 -21.74
C GLN A 139 -11.88 -2.36 -21.01
N HIS A 140 -11.78 -2.34 -19.67
CA HIS A 140 -11.57 -1.10 -18.90
C HIS A 140 -10.67 -1.24 -17.66
N ILE A 141 -9.86 -2.30 -17.58
CA ILE A 141 -8.81 -2.34 -16.55
C ILE A 141 -7.70 -1.42 -17.07
N CYS A 142 -7.54 -0.26 -16.43
CA CYS A 142 -6.40 0.60 -16.70
C CYS A 142 -5.15 -0.09 -16.14
N TYR A 143 -4.44 -0.80 -17.01
CA TYR A 143 -3.07 -1.21 -16.76
C TYR A 143 -2.16 -0.09 -17.24
N HIS A 144 -1.80 0.81 -16.33
CA HIS A 144 -0.89 1.91 -16.61
C HIS A 144 0.24 1.87 -15.61
#